data_AF-A0A438J712-F1
#
_entry.id   AF-A0A438J712-F1
#
_cell.length_a   1.000
_cell.length_b   1.000
_cell.length_c   1.000
_cell.angle_alpha   90.00
_cell.angle_beta   90.00
_cell.angle_gamma   90.00
#
_symmetry.space_group_name_H-M   'P 1'
#
loop_
_entity.id
_entity.type
_entity.pdbx_description
1 polymer ?
#
loop_
_entity_poly.entity_id
_entity_poly.type
_entity_poly.pdbx_seq_one_letter_code
_entity_poly.pdbx_strand_id
1 'polypeptide(L)'
;MSNPIFSLLASQVLTGENFVKWKSNMNILLINENYHFVLKEDCPPVPPANASKAVSEEYNRWIIANNKTRCYLLAAMNEVLRTKHEGLETARQDYGISTVDVWTPL
;
A
#
# COMPACT_ATOMS: atom_id res chain seq x y z
N MET A 1 21.14 10.61 -0.37
CA MET A 1 21.04 9.16 -0.62
C MET A 1 19.62 8.86 -1.07
N SER A 2 19.43 8.26 -2.23
CA SER A 2 18.10 7.74 -2.63
C SER A 2 17.78 6.54 -1.75
N ASN A 3 16.53 6.43 -1.31
CA ASN A 3 16.07 5.25 -0.60
C ASN A 3 16.02 4.09 -1.61
N PRO A 4 16.76 2.99 -1.40
CA PRO A 4 16.89 1.90 -2.37
C PRO A 4 15.55 1.24 -2.71
N ILE A 5 14.59 1.25 -1.78
CA ILE A 5 13.23 0.75 -2.02
C ILE A 5 12.54 1.59 -3.09
N PHE A 6 12.60 2.92 -3.00
CA PHE A 6 11.97 3.79 -4.00
C PHE A 6 12.65 3.67 -5.38
N SER A 7 13.97 3.48 -5.42
CA SER A 7 14.67 3.17 -6.67
C SER A 7 14.21 1.84 -7.29
N LEU A 8 13.99 0.81 -6.47
CA LEU A 8 13.45 -0.48 -6.91
C LEU A 8 12.03 -0.32 -7.45
N LEU A 9 11.15 0.39 -6.73
CA LEU A 9 9.76 0.61 -7.11
C LEU A 9 9.66 1.35 -8.44
N ALA A 10 10.48 2.38 -8.65
CA ALA A 10 10.56 3.12 -9.91
C ALA A 10 11.02 2.24 -11.10
N SER A 11 11.79 1.17 -10.84
CA SER A 11 12.21 0.22 -11.90
C SER A 11 11.16 -0.85 -12.23
N GLN A 12 10.09 -0.96 -11.43
CA GLN A 12 9.09 -2.02 -11.53
C GLN A 12 7.66 -1.49 -11.63
N VAL A 13 7.48 -0.34 -12.28
CA VAL A 13 6.18 0.30 -12.47
C VAL A 13 5.15 -0.66 -13.08
N LEU A 14 3.94 -0.68 -12.53
CA LEU A 14 2.81 -1.46 -13.02
C LEU A 14 2.31 -0.89 -14.36
N THR A 15 2.41 -1.70 -15.43
CA THR A 15 1.95 -1.36 -16.79
C THR A 15 0.78 -2.21 -17.25
N GLY A 16 0.30 -3.11 -16.40
CA GLY A 16 -0.81 -4.03 -16.66
C GLY A 16 -0.34 -5.44 -17.03
N GLU A 17 0.47 -5.58 -18.07
CA GLU A 17 1.03 -6.87 -18.50
C GLU A 17 1.86 -7.56 -17.41
N ASN A 18 2.53 -6.76 -16.56
CA ASN A 18 3.38 -7.26 -15.48
C ASN A 18 2.64 -7.46 -14.15
N PHE A 19 1.30 -7.40 -14.12
CA PHE A 19 0.52 -7.40 -12.87
C PHE A 19 0.86 -8.55 -11.92
N VAL A 20 0.94 -9.79 -12.42
CA VAL A 20 1.24 -10.97 -11.57
C VAL A 20 2.62 -10.82 -10.91
N LYS A 21 3.63 -10.42 -11.68
CA LYS A 21 5.00 -10.19 -11.19
C LYS A 21 5.05 -9.02 -10.20
N TRP A 22 4.42 -7.90 -10.55
CA TRP A 22 4.32 -6.72 -9.70
C TRP A 22 3.70 -7.08 -8.34
N LYS A 23 2.57 -7.79 -8.34
CA LYS A 23 1.86 -8.20 -7.13
C LYS A 23 2.71 -9.12 -6.25
N SER A 24 3.45 -10.06 -6.86
CA SER A 24 4.41 -10.90 -6.14
C SER A 24 5.52 -10.07 -5.49
N ASN A 25 6.09 -9.11 -6.21
CA ASN A 25 7.17 -8.26 -5.70
C ASN A 25 6.68 -7.34 -4.56
N MET A 26 5.45 -6.82 -4.65
CA MET A 26 4.86 -6.03 -3.58
C MET A 26 4.66 -6.88 -2.33
N ASN A 27 4.18 -8.13 -2.45
CA ASN A 27 4.06 -9.01 -1.29
C ASN A 27 5.40 -9.25 -0.59
N ILE A 28 6.46 -9.52 -1.35
CA ILE A 28 7.81 -9.72 -0.81
C ILE A 28 8.28 -8.47 -0.05
N LEU A 29 8.12 -7.29 -0.65
CA LEU A 29 8.49 -6.02 -0.02
C LEU A 29 7.72 -5.78 1.29
N LEU A 30 6.40 -5.99 1.28
CA LEU A 30 5.55 -5.74 2.45
C LEU A 30 5.78 -6.75 3.57
N ILE A 31 6.15 -8.00 3.24
CA ILE A 31 6.58 -8.98 4.23
C ILE A 31 7.92 -8.55 4.84
N ASN A 32 8.88 -8.12 4.03
CA ASN A 32 10.18 -7.63 4.51
C ASN A 32 10.05 -6.44 5.47
N GLU A 33 9.14 -5.51 5.17
CA GLU A 33 8.88 -4.32 5.99
C GLU A 33 7.93 -4.57 7.18
N ASN A 34 7.42 -5.80 7.36
CA ASN A 34 6.39 -6.17 8.34
C ASN A 34 5.08 -5.39 8.22
N TYR A 35 4.71 -4.93 7.03
CA TYR A 35 3.46 -4.19 6.78
C TYR A 35 2.36 -5.02 6.13
N HIS A 36 2.65 -6.25 5.68
CA HIS A 36 1.69 -7.09 4.95
C HIS A 36 0.35 -7.32 5.69
N PHE A 37 0.33 -7.19 7.03
CA PHE A 37 -0.88 -7.33 7.83
C PHE A 37 -1.97 -6.31 7.47
N VAL A 38 -1.62 -5.09 7.04
CA VAL A 38 -2.61 -4.04 6.70
C VAL A 38 -3.47 -4.39 5.47
N LEU A 39 -3.02 -5.35 4.66
CA LEU A 39 -3.81 -5.88 3.56
C LEU A 39 -4.92 -6.83 4.02
N LYS A 40 -4.79 -7.40 5.23
CA LYS A 40 -5.67 -8.46 5.76
C LYS A 40 -6.49 -8.03 6.96
N GLU A 41 -5.94 -7.16 7.79
CA GLU A 41 -6.53 -6.68 9.04
C GLU A 41 -7.18 -5.32 8.85
N ASP A 42 -8.35 -5.13 9.46
CA ASP A 42 -9.07 -3.86 9.41
C ASP A 42 -8.34 -2.80 10.26
N CYS A 43 -8.60 -1.53 9.96
CA CYS A 43 -8.09 -0.43 10.77
C CYS A 43 -8.68 -0.54 12.19
N PRO A 44 -7.86 -0.51 13.24
CA PRO A 44 -8.34 -0.41 14.61
C PRO A 44 -9.20 0.85 14.79
N PRO A 45 -10.19 0.83 15.71
CA PRO A 45 -10.96 2.03 16.02
C PRO A 45 -10.05 3.14 16.55
N VAL A 46 -10.40 4.39 16.25
CA VAL A 46 -9.67 5.55 16.77
C VAL A 46 -9.68 5.53 18.30
N PRO A 47 -8.51 5.53 18.96
CA PRO A 47 -8.43 5.50 20.41
C PRO A 47 -9.09 6.74 21.03
N PRO A 48 -9.86 6.60 22.14
CA PRO A 48 -10.32 7.75 22.91
C PRO A 48 -9.14 8.48 23.58
N ALA A 49 -9.33 9.73 23.97
CA ALA A 49 -8.26 10.56 24.56
C ALA A 49 -7.66 9.98 25.86
N ASN A 50 -8.41 9.16 26.58
CA ASN A 50 -7.99 8.47 27.80
C ASN A 50 -7.60 6.99 27.56
N ALA A 51 -7.36 6.59 26.32
CA ALA A 51 -6.95 5.23 25.99
C ALA A 51 -5.64 4.85 26.68
N SER A 52 -5.49 3.54 26.95
CA SER A 52 -4.21 3.02 27.41
C SER A 52 -3.14 3.21 26.33
N LYS A 53 -1.87 3.27 26.76
CA LYS A 53 -0.74 3.37 25.85
C LYS A 53 -0.74 2.26 24.78
N ALA A 54 -1.06 1.03 25.17
CA ALA A 54 -1.11 -0.12 24.27
C ALA A 54 -2.14 0.06 23.14
N VAL A 55 -3.34 0.56 23.44
CA VAL A 55 -4.39 0.82 22.44
C VAL A 55 -3.96 1.91 21.46
N SER A 56 -3.36 2.99 21.96
CA SER A 56 -2.83 4.07 21.12
C SER A 56 -1.67 3.60 20.24
N GLU A 57 -0.78 2.75 20.76
CA GLU A 57 0.33 2.17 20.01
C GLU A 57 -0.15 1.22 18.91
N GLU A 58 -1.18 0.41 19.17
CA GLU A 58 -1.76 -0.49 18.17
C GLU A 58 -2.35 0.28 16.97
N TYR A 59 -3.16 1.31 17.25
CA TYR A 59 -3.71 2.18 16.21
C TYR A 59 -2.59 2.88 15.41
N ASN A 60 -1.62 3.47 16.10
CA ASN A 60 -0.51 4.16 15.43
C ASN A 60 0.34 3.20 14.59
N ARG A 61 0.60 1.98 15.07
CA ARG A 61 1.31 0.93 14.32
C ARG A 61 0.59 0.64 13.01
N TRP A 62 -0.74 0.46 13.06
CA TRP A 62 -1.53 0.20 11.87
C TRP A 62 -1.50 1.39 10.89
N ILE A 63 -1.71 2.61 11.37
CA ILE A 63 -1.71 3.83 10.53
C ILE A 63 -0.36 4.03 9.83
N ILE A 64 0.75 3.86 10.55
CA ILE A 64 2.10 3.98 9.96
C ILE A 64 2.31 2.92 8.88
N ALA A 65 1.97 1.67 9.16
CA ALA A 65 2.10 0.57 8.21
C ALA A 65 1.21 0.75 6.97
N ASN A 66 -0.03 1.23 7.14
CA ASN A 66 -0.94 1.54 6.06
C ASN A 66 -0.36 2.63 5.17
N ASN A 67 0.06 3.76 5.74
CA ASN A 67 0.62 4.88 4.98
C ASN A 67 1.88 4.48 4.22
N LYS A 68 2.78 3.69 4.83
CA LYS A 68 3.98 3.17 4.15
C LYS A 68 3.63 2.24 2.99
N THR A 69 2.70 1.32 3.21
CA THR A 69 2.22 0.40 2.17
C THR A 69 1.62 1.18 1.00
N ARG A 70 0.78 2.18 1.27
CA ARG A 70 0.23 3.08 0.25
C ARG A 70 1.32 3.78 -0.55
N CYS A 71 2.31 4.37 0.12
CA CYS A 71 3.44 5.01 -0.57
C CYS A 71 4.17 4.04 -1.50
N TYR A 72 4.38 2.80 -1.09
CA TYR A 72 5.05 1.80 -1.94
C TYR A 72 4.20 1.41 -3.15
N LEU A 73 2.90 1.15 -2.94
CA LEU A 73 1.98 0.79 -4.01
C LEU A 73 1.89 1.93 -5.04
N LEU A 74 1.63 3.16 -4.60
CA LEU A 74 1.50 4.33 -5.48
C LEU A 74 2.81 4.64 -6.23
N ALA A 75 3.97 4.47 -5.59
CA ALA A 75 5.27 4.67 -6.24
C ALA A 75 5.58 3.61 -7.30
N ALA A 76 5.00 2.41 -7.18
CA ALA A 76 5.11 1.34 -8.17
C ALA A 76 3.95 1.30 -9.17
N MET A 77 3.07 2.30 -9.19
CA MET A 77 2.01 2.46 -10.19
C MET A 77 2.44 3.44 -11.28
N ASN A 78 1.98 3.20 -12.51
CA ASN A 78 2.08 4.21 -13.56
C ASN A 78 1.19 5.42 -13.22
N GLU A 79 1.36 6.53 -13.92
CA GLU A 79 0.66 7.79 -13.62
C GLU A 79 -0.87 7.65 -13.67
N VAL A 80 -1.42 6.96 -14.67
CA VAL A 80 -2.87 6.78 -14.82
C VAL A 80 -3.45 6.01 -13.62
N LEU A 81 -2.81 4.91 -13.22
CA LEU A 81 -3.24 4.12 -12.07
C LEU A 81 -3.05 4.90 -10.77
N ARG A 82 -1.92 5.58 -10.61
CA ARG A 82 -1.64 6.37 -9.41
C ARG A 82 -2.72 7.43 -9.18
N THR A 83 -3.09 8.20 -10.20
CA THR A 83 -4.13 9.24 -10.10
C THR A 83 -5.49 8.67 -9.70
N LYS A 84 -5.86 7.47 -10.18
CA LYS A 84 -7.11 6.79 -9.77
C LYS A 84 -7.10 6.38 -8.30
N HIS A 85 -5.92 6.13 -7.73
CA HIS A 85 -5.73 5.54 -6.40
C HIS A 85 -5.30 6.54 -5.31
N GLU A 86 -4.79 7.72 -5.69
CA GLU A 86 -4.31 8.75 -4.73
C GLU A 86 -5.38 9.14 -3.68
N GLY A 87 -6.66 9.17 -4.09
CA GLY A 87 -7.80 9.52 -3.23
C GLY A 87 -8.31 8.39 -2.33
N LEU A 88 -7.78 7.17 -2.43
CA LEU A 88 -8.18 6.07 -1.55
C LEU A 88 -7.55 6.25 -0.15
N GLU A 89 -8.11 5.61 0.87
CA GLU A 89 -7.66 5.82 2.26
C GLU A 89 -6.77 4.68 2.75
N THR A 90 -6.98 3.47 2.22
CA THR A 90 -6.33 2.25 2.71
C THR A 90 -5.48 1.57 1.64
N ALA A 91 -4.37 0.99 2.08
CA ALA A 91 -3.51 0.20 1.24
C ALA A 91 -4.22 -1.06 0.72
N ARG A 92 -5.23 -1.55 1.43
CA ARG A 92 -6.10 -2.64 0.94
C ARG A 92 -6.88 -2.23 -0.30
N GLN A 93 -7.40 -1.01 -0.36
CA GLN A 93 -8.07 -0.49 -1.56
C GLN A 93 -7.06 -0.30 -2.70
N ASP A 94 -5.87 0.22 -2.40
CA ASP A 94 -4.78 0.37 -3.38
C ASP A 94 -4.27 -0.98 -3.92
N TYR A 95 -4.23 -2.00 -3.08
CA TYR A 95 -3.82 -3.36 -3.43
C TYR A 95 -4.95 -4.16 -4.11
N GLY A 96 -6.19 -3.75 -3.88
CA GLY A 96 -7.41 -4.32 -4.43
C GLY A 96 -7.61 -4.07 -5.91
N ILE A 97 -6.61 -3.50 -6.61
CA ILE A 97 -6.58 -3.40 -8.09
C ILE A 97 -6.98 -4.75 -8.66
N SER A 98 -8.19 -4.77 -9.22
CA SER A 98 -8.65 -5.89 -10.00
C SER A 98 -8.09 -5.74 -11.42
N THR A 99 -7.97 -6.84 -12.16
CA THR A 99 -7.63 -6.76 -13.59
C THR A 99 -8.63 -5.88 -14.36
N VAL A 100 -9.83 -5.67 -13.82
CA VAL A 100 -10.84 -4.78 -14.42
C VAL A 100 -10.41 -3.32 -14.36
N ASP A 101 -9.79 -2.85 -13.26
CA ASP A 101 -9.34 -1.45 -13.09
C ASP A 101 -8.12 -1.08 -13.95
N VAL A 102 -7.32 -2.10 -14.30
CA VAL A 102 -6.14 -2.02 -15.17
C VAL A 102 -6.54 -1.87 -16.64
N TRP A 103 -7.69 -2.42 -17.03
CA TRP A 103 -8.10 -2.56 -18.44
C TRP A 103 -9.38 -1.81 -18.82
N THR A 104 -10.05 -1.08 -17.92
CA THR A 104 -11.07 -0.09 -18.32
C THR A 104 -10.38 1.15 -18.88
N PRO A 105 -10.51 1.41 -20.20
CA PRO A 105 -10.19 2.73 -20.75
C PRO A 105 -11.20 3.74 -20.22
N LEU A 106 -10.86 5.02 -20.36
CA LEU A 106 -11.81 6.14 -20.22
C LEU A 106 -13.11 5.88 -21.00
#